data_AF-A0A8A0RMC2-F1
#
_entry.id   AF-A0A8A0RMC2-F1
#
_cell.length_a   1.000
_cell.length_b   1.000
_cell.length_c   1.000
_cell.angle_alpha   90.00
_cell.angle_beta   90.00
_cell.angle_gamma   90.00
#
_symmetry.space_group_name_H-M   'P 1'
#
loop_
_entity.id
_entity.type
_entity.pdbx_description
1 polymer ?
#
loop_
_entity_poly.entity_id
_entity_poly.type
_entity_poly.pdbx_seq_one_letter_code
_entity_poly.pdbx_strand_id
1 'polypeptide(L)'
;MKKLGISVYPGWMNDIDETRGYIKQASDLGFKVLFTSLHIPEIDYGKALEEFREILKYAGELNFFVMADISPRAFDLLGIRKGDFKKLKEMGIDCIRTDFGYSSDELVALPAHIGAQHLLTCLGTDGVIVGDIQASEHELHLMSEALNGQITLSVNVCSEVTSEERALIFGRPHTNRLDPGCFCLRSVESRQYATGGREIKPGVLRERKRGCITIDNSKYGRYSGELQVVLADLPPDERVNVVGYIPEGEHFLLDYIGPGTRFCFREGDDIIE
;
A
#
# COMPACT_ATOMS: atom_id res chain seq x y z
N MET A 1 -14.33 9.08 -19.68
CA MET A 1 -15.74 9.53 -19.68
C MET A 1 -15.94 10.52 -18.56
N LYS A 2 -16.78 11.55 -18.75
CA LYS A 2 -17.14 12.51 -17.69
C LYS A 2 -18.10 11.80 -16.71
N LYS A 3 -17.87 11.93 -15.40
CA LYS A 3 -18.75 11.39 -14.34
C LYS A 3 -19.23 12.54 -13.45
N LEU A 4 -20.49 12.48 -13.03
CA LEU A 4 -21.07 13.39 -12.05
C LEU A 4 -21.30 12.64 -10.73
N GLY A 5 -21.18 13.35 -9.62
CA GLY A 5 -21.32 12.77 -8.29
C GLY A 5 -22.26 13.55 -7.37
N ILE A 6 -22.76 12.85 -6.36
CA ILE A 6 -23.59 13.39 -5.28
C ILE A 6 -22.94 13.12 -3.92
N SER A 7 -23.30 13.90 -2.91
CA SER A 7 -22.89 13.67 -1.52
C SER A 7 -24.11 13.29 -0.68
N VAL A 8 -23.97 12.26 0.14
CA VAL A 8 -25.02 11.74 1.02
C VAL A 8 -24.42 11.46 2.40
N TYR A 9 -25.03 11.99 3.46
CA TYR A 9 -24.52 11.85 4.82
C TYR A 9 -25.56 11.14 5.70
N PRO A 10 -25.18 10.08 6.44
CA PRO A 10 -26.06 9.45 7.42
C PRO A 10 -26.54 10.46 8.46
N GLY A 11 -27.81 10.39 8.85
CA GLY A 11 -28.44 11.27 9.83
C GLY A 11 -28.79 12.67 9.32
N TRP A 12 -28.54 12.99 8.05
CA TRP A 12 -28.83 14.31 7.50
C TRP A 12 -30.29 14.48 7.03
N MET A 13 -30.85 13.43 6.42
CA MET A 13 -32.26 13.43 5.98
C MET A 13 -33.16 12.87 7.08
N ASN A 14 -34.47 13.12 6.99
CA ASN A 14 -35.40 12.73 8.05
C ASN A 14 -35.46 11.21 8.23
N ASP A 15 -35.41 10.48 7.11
CA ASP A 15 -35.37 9.03 7.06
C ASP A 15 -34.56 8.48 5.87
N ILE A 16 -34.40 7.16 5.87
CA ILE A 16 -33.64 6.44 4.84
C ILE A 16 -34.35 6.39 3.48
N ASP A 17 -35.68 6.48 3.43
CA ASP A 17 -36.44 6.40 2.19
C ASP A 17 -36.29 7.69 1.37
N GLU A 18 -36.25 8.86 2.04
CA GLU A 18 -35.88 10.13 1.40
C GLU A 18 -34.47 10.05 0.79
N THR A 19 -33.53 9.47 1.54
CA THR A 19 -32.14 9.28 1.09
C THR A 19 -32.06 8.38 -0.14
N ARG A 20 -32.77 7.24 -0.13
CA ARG A 20 -32.86 6.33 -1.28
C ARG A 20 -33.54 7.00 -2.46
N GLY A 21 -34.57 7.80 -2.24
CA GLY A 21 -35.24 8.60 -3.26
C GLY A 21 -34.25 9.52 -3.99
N TYR A 22 -33.44 10.26 -3.23
CA TYR A 22 -32.41 11.15 -3.79
C TYR A 22 -31.33 10.38 -4.58
N ILE A 23 -30.77 9.31 -4.02
CA ILE A 23 -29.76 8.48 -4.70
C ILE A 23 -30.33 7.92 -6.01
N LYS A 24 -31.59 7.44 -5.99
CA LYS A 24 -32.25 6.91 -7.18
C LYS A 24 -32.43 7.99 -8.23
N GLN A 25 -32.93 9.17 -7.86
CA GLN A 25 -33.12 10.28 -8.78
C GLN A 25 -31.79 10.69 -9.44
N ALA A 26 -30.70 10.77 -8.68
CA ALA A 26 -29.38 11.06 -9.21
C ALA A 26 -28.91 9.96 -10.19
N SER A 27 -29.13 8.68 -9.84
CA SER A 27 -28.82 7.55 -10.71
C SER A 27 -29.57 7.60 -12.04
N ASP A 28 -30.87 7.90 -12.00
CA ASP A 28 -31.74 8.03 -13.17
C ASP A 28 -31.28 9.19 -14.08
N LEU A 29 -30.66 10.24 -13.51
CA LEU A 29 -30.05 11.36 -14.22
C LEU A 29 -28.60 11.10 -14.68
N GLY A 30 -28.06 9.91 -14.44
CA GLY A 30 -26.72 9.50 -14.90
C GLY A 30 -25.57 9.85 -13.95
N PHE A 31 -25.84 10.25 -12.71
CA PHE A 31 -24.81 10.38 -11.68
C PHE A 31 -24.35 8.97 -11.26
N LYS A 32 -23.03 8.80 -11.11
CA LYS A 32 -22.40 7.49 -10.84
C LYS A 32 -21.25 7.55 -9.85
N VAL A 33 -21.07 8.67 -9.16
CA VAL A 33 -20.14 8.80 -8.03
C VAL A 33 -20.95 9.22 -6.81
N LEU A 34 -20.75 8.55 -5.67
CA LEU A 34 -21.38 8.91 -4.41
C LEU A 34 -20.29 9.14 -3.38
N PHE A 35 -20.32 10.30 -2.74
CA PHE A 35 -19.49 10.61 -1.59
C PHE A 35 -20.32 10.50 -0.31
N THR A 36 -19.75 9.89 0.72
CA THR A 36 -20.33 9.82 2.05
C THR A 36 -19.26 9.92 3.13
N SER A 37 -19.65 10.13 4.38
CA SER A 37 -18.72 10.25 5.50
C SER A 37 -19.35 9.63 6.74
N LEU A 38 -18.56 8.85 7.48
CA LEU A 38 -18.92 8.38 8.82
C LEU A 38 -18.35 9.31 9.91
N HIS A 39 -18.28 10.61 9.63
CA HIS A 39 -17.97 11.63 10.64
C HIS A 39 -19.26 12.08 11.33
N ILE A 40 -19.60 11.45 12.45
CA ILE A 40 -20.88 11.64 13.15
C ILE A 40 -20.73 12.64 14.32
N PRO A 41 -21.42 13.79 14.30
CA PRO A 41 -21.69 14.59 15.50
C PRO A 41 -22.59 13.82 16.48
N GLU A 42 -22.35 14.01 17.78
CA GLU A 42 -22.61 13.10 18.92
C GLU A 42 -24.05 12.62 19.22
N ILE A 43 -25.00 12.61 18.29
CA ILE A 43 -26.43 12.58 18.66
C ILE A 43 -27.11 11.20 18.49
N ASP A 44 -26.69 10.31 17.58
CA ASP A 44 -27.13 8.89 17.56
C ASP A 44 -26.26 8.01 16.65
N TYR A 45 -25.24 7.37 17.22
CA TYR A 45 -24.31 6.51 16.46
C TYR A 45 -24.99 5.24 15.89
N GLY A 46 -26.04 4.72 16.53
CA GLY A 46 -26.68 3.49 16.11
C GLY A 46 -27.46 3.68 14.82
N LYS A 47 -28.35 4.67 14.80
CA LYS A 47 -29.16 5.00 13.62
C LYS A 47 -28.28 5.43 12.43
N ALA A 48 -27.28 6.27 12.67
CA ALA A 48 -26.36 6.72 11.62
C ALA A 48 -25.56 5.55 11.00
N LEU A 49 -25.19 4.55 11.79
CA LEU A 49 -24.47 3.37 11.29
C LEU A 49 -25.38 2.47 10.43
N GLU A 50 -26.63 2.28 10.83
CA GLU A 50 -27.62 1.54 10.03
C GLU A 50 -27.90 2.25 8.70
N GLU A 51 -28.13 3.56 8.75
CA GLU A 51 -28.32 4.38 7.54
C GLU A 51 -27.08 4.33 6.63
N PHE A 52 -25.87 4.41 7.19
CA PHE A 52 -24.63 4.28 6.42
C PHE A 52 -24.56 2.95 5.66
N ARG A 53 -24.86 1.82 6.33
CA ARG A 53 -24.87 0.50 5.68
C ARG A 53 -25.91 0.41 4.57
N GLU A 54 -27.10 0.96 4.79
CA GLU A 54 -28.15 0.99 3.77
C GLU A 54 -27.79 1.90 2.58
N ILE A 55 -27.14 3.04 2.82
CA ILE A 55 -26.60 3.90 1.75
C ILE A 55 -25.60 3.13 0.89
N LEU A 56 -24.62 2.46 1.50
CA LEU A 56 -23.61 1.69 0.75
C LEU A 56 -24.25 0.58 -0.09
N LYS A 57 -25.14 -0.20 0.52
CA LYS A 57 -25.86 -1.30 -0.15
C LYS A 57 -26.65 -0.79 -1.35
N TYR A 58 -27.46 0.26 -1.15
CA TYR A 58 -28.31 0.79 -2.21
C TYR A 58 -27.52 1.49 -3.32
N ALA A 59 -26.43 2.17 -2.98
CA ALA A 59 -25.50 2.74 -3.95
C ALA A 59 -24.87 1.64 -4.83
N GLY A 60 -24.49 0.50 -4.22
CA GLY A 60 -24.00 -0.68 -4.92
C GLY A 60 -25.04 -1.27 -5.88
N GLU A 61 -26.29 -1.43 -5.45
CA GLU A 61 -27.41 -1.90 -6.30
C GLU A 61 -27.62 -1.02 -7.55
N LEU A 62 -27.32 0.28 -7.44
CA LEU A 62 -27.45 1.27 -8.52
C LEU A 62 -26.15 1.51 -9.31
N ASN A 63 -25.10 0.74 -9.04
CA ASN A 63 -23.77 0.83 -9.65
C ASN A 63 -23.11 2.21 -9.49
N PHE A 64 -23.20 2.80 -8.31
CA PHE A 64 -22.37 3.95 -7.97
C PHE A 64 -20.94 3.51 -7.64
N PHE A 65 -19.97 4.35 -8.00
CA PHE A 65 -18.65 4.34 -7.40
C PHE A 65 -18.73 5.10 -6.07
N VAL A 66 -18.49 4.42 -4.95
CA VAL A 66 -18.65 5.00 -3.61
C VAL A 66 -17.31 5.42 -3.04
N MET A 67 -17.21 6.70 -2.71
CA MET A 67 -16.15 7.29 -1.91
C MET A 67 -16.65 7.53 -0.50
N ALA A 68 -15.89 7.07 0.50
CA ALA A 68 -16.23 7.29 1.90
C ALA A 68 -15.07 7.91 2.67
N ASP A 69 -15.35 8.93 3.48
CA ASP A 69 -14.44 9.36 4.54
C ASP A 69 -14.46 8.32 5.66
N ILE A 70 -13.32 7.66 5.88
CA ILE A 70 -13.16 6.62 6.91
C ILE A 70 -12.04 7.04 7.86
N SER A 71 -12.42 7.35 9.09
CA SER A 71 -11.48 7.59 10.20
C SER A 71 -11.15 6.28 10.94
N PRO A 72 -10.08 6.22 11.76
CA PRO A 72 -9.84 5.11 12.68
C PRO A 72 -11.07 4.68 13.48
N ARG A 73 -11.80 5.67 14.03
CA ARG A 73 -12.99 5.45 14.83
C ARG A 73 -14.10 4.78 14.02
N ALA A 74 -14.14 4.99 12.71
CA ALA A 74 -15.10 4.33 11.84
C ALA A 74 -14.91 2.81 11.83
N PHE A 75 -13.68 2.28 11.91
CA PHE A 75 -13.45 0.83 12.00
C PHE A 75 -14.09 0.24 13.27
N ASP A 76 -13.89 0.93 14.41
CA ASP A 76 -14.45 0.51 15.70
C ASP A 76 -16.00 0.56 15.66
N LEU A 77 -16.58 1.62 15.10
CA LEU A 77 -18.04 1.76 14.93
C LEU A 77 -18.62 0.69 14.01
N LEU A 78 -17.91 0.36 12.93
CA LEU A 78 -18.33 -0.66 11.96
C LEU A 78 -18.17 -2.09 12.50
N GLY A 79 -17.46 -2.28 13.62
CA GLY A 79 -17.18 -3.59 14.21
C GLY A 79 -16.19 -4.40 13.36
N ILE A 80 -15.28 -3.73 12.66
CA ILE A 80 -14.27 -4.34 11.80
C ILE A 80 -12.87 -4.10 12.37
N ARG A 81 -11.95 -5.01 12.09
CA ARG A 81 -10.55 -4.85 12.52
C ARG A 81 -9.97 -3.58 11.88
N LYS A 82 -9.28 -2.74 12.67
CA LYS A 82 -8.54 -1.58 12.16
C LYS A 82 -7.61 -2.00 11.01
N GLY A 83 -7.70 -1.29 9.88
CA GLY A 83 -6.92 -1.59 8.67
C GLY A 83 -7.49 -2.74 7.81
N ASP A 84 -8.66 -3.31 8.14
CA ASP A 84 -9.33 -4.30 7.29
C ASP A 84 -10.08 -3.64 6.13
N PHE A 85 -9.31 -3.12 5.18
CA PHE A 85 -9.83 -2.45 3.98
C PHE A 85 -10.53 -3.41 3.01
N LYS A 86 -10.18 -4.71 3.04
CA LYS A 86 -10.90 -5.73 2.29
C LYS A 86 -12.36 -5.75 2.74
N LYS A 87 -12.60 -5.69 4.05
CA LYS A 87 -13.97 -5.63 4.57
C LYS A 87 -14.71 -4.38 4.14
N LEU A 88 -14.04 -3.23 4.08
CA LEU A 88 -14.63 -2.00 3.54
C LEU A 88 -15.02 -2.14 2.06
N LYS A 89 -14.19 -2.78 1.24
CA LYS A 89 -14.54 -3.08 -0.16
C LYS A 89 -15.74 -4.03 -0.27
N GLU A 90 -15.79 -5.09 0.56
CA GLU A 90 -16.93 -6.00 0.65
C GLU A 90 -18.24 -5.29 1.06
N MET A 91 -18.14 -4.19 1.81
CA MET A 91 -19.28 -3.36 2.19
C MET A 91 -19.76 -2.41 1.06
N GLY A 92 -19.03 -2.31 -0.05
CA GLY A 92 -19.38 -1.44 -1.18
C GLY A 92 -18.68 -0.09 -1.18
N ILE A 93 -17.57 0.07 -0.46
CA ILE A 93 -16.73 1.27 -0.54
C ILE A 93 -15.65 1.04 -1.60
N ASP A 94 -15.65 1.84 -2.66
CA ASP A 94 -14.71 1.72 -3.77
C ASP A 94 -13.45 2.57 -3.59
N CYS A 95 -13.59 3.68 -2.88
CA CYS A 95 -12.51 4.61 -2.58
C CYS A 95 -12.63 5.10 -1.14
N ILE A 96 -11.49 5.15 -0.45
CA ILE A 96 -11.41 5.73 0.89
C ILE A 96 -10.76 7.10 0.78
N ARG A 97 -11.33 8.06 1.50
CA ARG A 97 -10.68 9.31 1.82
C ARG A 97 -10.37 9.31 3.32
N THR A 98 -9.11 9.53 3.66
CA THR A 98 -8.65 9.48 5.05
C THR A 98 -8.58 10.89 5.60
N ASP A 99 -9.63 11.32 6.30
CA ASP A 99 -9.59 12.56 7.10
C ASP A 99 -9.07 12.28 8.51
N PHE A 100 -8.31 13.24 9.03
CA PHE A 100 -7.55 13.19 10.28
C PHE A 100 -8.35 12.59 11.47
N GLY A 101 -7.68 11.75 12.26
CA GLY A 101 -8.23 11.14 13.48
C GLY A 101 -7.26 10.25 14.27
N TYR A 102 -6.00 10.15 13.85
CA TYR A 102 -4.94 9.49 14.61
C TYR A 102 -4.17 10.56 15.38
N SER A 103 -4.13 10.48 16.71
CA SER A 103 -3.11 11.21 17.46
C SER A 103 -1.73 10.69 17.04
N SER A 104 -0.73 11.57 17.08
CA SER A 104 0.68 11.30 16.77
C SER A 104 1.27 10.10 17.51
N ASP A 105 0.61 9.66 18.59
CA ASP A 105 1.17 8.71 19.55
C ASP A 105 0.59 7.29 19.39
N GLU A 106 -0.52 7.12 18.67
CA GLU A 106 -1.15 5.80 18.41
C GLU A 106 -0.94 5.32 16.96
N LEU A 107 -0.88 6.28 16.05
CA LEU A 107 -0.38 6.25 14.68
C LEU A 107 1.14 6.15 14.48
N VAL A 108 1.76 5.02 14.13
CA VAL A 108 2.80 5.15 13.09
C VAL A 108 2.01 5.49 11.83
N ALA A 109 1.71 6.77 11.62
CA ALA A 109 0.87 7.24 10.52
C ALA A 109 1.53 6.75 9.24
N LEU A 110 0.94 5.74 8.62
CA LEU A 110 1.45 5.18 7.38
C LEU A 110 1.50 6.33 6.36
N PRO A 111 2.67 6.67 5.80
CA PRO A 111 2.77 7.69 4.76
C PRO A 111 1.73 7.49 3.65
N ALA A 112 1.14 8.56 3.13
CA ALA A 112 -0.03 8.44 2.25
C ALA A 112 0.27 7.62 0.98
N HIS A 113 1.51 7.67 0.49
CA HIS A 113 1.98 6.87 -0.63
C HIS A 113 2.04 5.36 -0.34
N ILE A 114 2.40 4.95 0.89
CA ILE A 114 2.35 3.54 1.30
C ILE A 114 0.89 3.08 1.42
N GLY A 115 0.03 3.92 1.99
CA GLY A 115 -1.41 3.65 2.07
C GLY A 115 -2.05 3.51 0.68
N ALA A 116 -1.71 4.40 -0.25
CA ALA A 116 -2.20 4.36 -1.63
C ALA A 116 -1.80 3.08 -2.36
N GLN A 117 -0.54 2.64 -2.21
CA GLN A 117 -0.05 1.39 -2.80
C GLN A 117 -0.74 0.16 -2.19
N HIS A 118 -0.97 0.16 -0.87
CA HIS A 118 -1.70 -0.92 -0.21
C HIS A 118 -3.12 -1.04 -0.75
N LEU A 119 -3.85 0.08 -0.81
CA LEU A 119 -5.24 0.10 -1.28
C LEU A 119 -5.35 -0.27 -2.77
N LEU A 120 -4.60 0.42 -3.64
CA LEU A 120 -4.72 0.24 -5.09
C LEU A 120 -4.11 -1.09 -5.55
N THR A 121 -2.85 -1.35 -5.17
CA THR A 121 -2.08 -2.47 -5.73
C THR A 121 -2.36 -3.79 -5.02
N CYS A 122 -2.51 -3.76 -3.70
CA CYS A 122 -2.60 -4.99 -2.91
C CYS A 122 -4.04 -5.43 -2.68
N LEU A 123 -4.97 -4.47 -2.52
CA LEU A 123 -6.37 -4.74 -2.18
C LEU A 123 -7.32 -4.55 -3.36
N GLY A 124 -6.83 -3.97 -4.46
CA GLY A 124 -7.61 -3.81 -5.68
C GLY A 124 -8.73 -2.77 -5.55
N THR A 125 -8.53 -1.72 -4.75
CA THR A 125 -9.44 -0.57 -4.80
C THR A 125 -9.30 0.16 -6.13
N ASP A 126 -10.38 0.78 -6.57
CA ASP A 126 -10.43 1.43 -7.89
C ASP A 126 -9.92 2.88 -7.85
N GLY A 127 -9.76 3.44 -6.65
CA GLY A 127 -9.26 4.80 -6.44
C GLY A 127 -8.85 5.06 -5.00
N VAL A 128 -8.00 6.08 -4.81
CA VAL A 128 -7.58 6.65 -3.53
C VAL A 128 -7.53 8.17 -3.70
N ILE A 129 -7.97 8.92 -2.68
CA ILE A 129 -7.87 10.38 -2.65
C ILE A 129 -7.18 10.83 -1.36
N VAL A 130 -6.29 11.82 -1.50
CA VAL A 130 -5.66 12.53 -0.38
C VAL A 130 -6.74 13.27 0.41
N GLY A 131 -6.85 12.98 1.71
CA GLY A 131 -7.79 13.66 2.60
C GLY A 131 -7.33 15.05 3.01
N ASP A 132 -6.01 15.25 3.15
CA ASP A 132 -5.41 16.51 3.56
C ASP A 132 -5.74 17.68 2.62
N ILE A 133 -5.84 18.88 3.21
CA ILE A 133 -6.10 20.12 2.47
C ILE A 133 -5.05 20.33 1.37
N GLN A 134 -3.80 19.92 1.63
CA GLN A 134 -2.70 20.00 0.67
C GLN A 134 -1.64 18.94 0.95
N ALA A 135 -1.52 17.94 0.06
CA ALA A 135 -0.32 17.10 0.02
C ALA A 135 0.86 17.87 -0.59
N SER A 136 2.07 17.56 -0.12
CA SER A 136 3.28 18.08 -0.73
C SER A 136 3.47 17.54 -2.15
N GLU A 137 4.14 18.30 -3.02
CA GLU A 137 4.48 17.82 -4.38
C GLU A 137 5.26 16.50 -4.34
N HIS A 138 6.16 16.35 -3.36
CA HIS A 138 6.94 15.14 -3.14
C HIS A 138 6.04 13.94 -2.83
N GLU A 139 5.10 14.09 -1.90
CA GLU A 139 4.16 13.03 -1.52
C GLU A 139 3.21 12.66 -2.67
N LEU A 140 2.74 13.65 -3.43
CA LEU A 140 1.94 13.41 -4.64
C LEU A 140 2.71 12.60 -5.70
N HIS A 141 4.00 12.90 -5.90
CA HIS A 141 4.85 12.11 -6.78
C HIS A 141 4.99 10.66 -6.28
N LEU A 142 5.25 10.44 -4.99
CA LEU A 142 5.33 9.10 -4.41
C LEU A 142 4.00 8.32 -4.52
N MET A 143 2.87 8.98 -4.28
CA MET A 143 1.55 8.38 -4.46
C MET A 143 1.28 7.99 -5.92
N SER A 144 1.75 8.80 -6.88
CA SER A 144 1.57 8.50 -8.30
C SER A 144 2.22 7.18 -8.73
N GLU A 145 3.25 6.71 -8.01
CA GLU A 145 3.88 5.42 -8.27
C GLU A 145 2.91 4.24 -8.12
N ALA A 146 1.90 4.37 -7.24
CA ALA A 146 0.88 3.35 -7.02
C ALA A 146 0.04 3.09 -8.29
N LEU A 147 -0.07 4.08 -9.18
CA LEU A 147 -0.80 3.95 -10.45
C LEU A 147 -0.12 2.98 -11.42
N ASN A 148 1.15 2.63 -11.21
CA ASN A 148 1.85 1.63 -12.02
C ASN A 148 1.35 0.20 -11.76
N GLY A 149 0.54 -0.03 -10.73
CA GLY A 149 -0.01 -1.35 -10.39
C GLY A 149 1.05 -2.35 -9.92
N GLN A 150 2.17 -1.86 -9.39
CA GLN A 150 3.24 -2.68 -8.79
C GLN A 150 3.62 -2.08 -7.42
N ILE A 151 4.09 -2.93 -6.51
CA ILE A 151 4.52 -2.51 -5.17
C ILE A 151 5.89 -1.84 -5.30
N THR A 152 6.08 -0.65 -4.70
CA THR A 152 7.37 0.03 -4.63
C THR A 152 7.81 0.12 -3.18
N LEU A 153 8.91 -0.55 -2.84
CA LEU A 153 9.47 -0.60 -1.49
C LEU A 153 10.55 0.47 -1.32
N SER A 154 10.50 1.22 -0.23
CA SER A 154 11.59 2.13 0.16
C SER A 154 12.77 1.34 0.70
N VAL A 155 13.98 1.79 0.38
CA VAL A 155 15.22 1.13 0.78
C VAL A 155 16.16 2.13 1.43
N ASN A 156 16.47 1.89 2.69
CA ASN A 156 17.55 2.56 3.39
C ASN A 156 18.84 1.81 3.08
N VAL A 157 19.68 2.40 2.24
CA VAL A 157 20.89 1.77 1.70
C VAL A 157 22.02 1.86 2.72
N CYS A 158 22.79 0.79 2.89
CA CYS A 158 23.96 0.82 3.78
C CYS A 158 25.06 1.73 3.21
N SER A 159 25.80 2.41 4.08
CA SER A 159 26.86 3.35 3.70
C SER A 159 27.98 2.72 2.86
N GLU A 160 28.22 1.41 3.00
CA GLU A 160 29.30 0.68 2.32
C GLU A 160 28.91 0.08 0.96
N VAL A 161 27.68 0.32 0.50
CA VAL A 161 27.17 -0.24 -0.77
C VAL A 161 27.91 0.33 -1.96
N THR A 162 28.39 -0.57 -2.82
CA THR A 162 29.08 -0.19 -4.05
C THR A 162 28.12 0.37 -5.09
N SER A 163 28.64 1.16 -6.05
CA SER A 163 27.83 1.67 -7.16
C SER A 163 27.17 0.55 -7.98
N GLU A 164 27.83 -0.60 -8.07
CA GLU A 164 27.37 -1.80 -8.73
C GLU A 164 26.19 -2.43 -8.00
N GLU A 165 26.31 -2.65 -6.69
CA GLU A 165 25.21 -3.17 -5.86
C GLU A 165 24.01 -2.22 -5.88
N ARG A 166 24.25 -0.91 -5.82
CA ARG A 166 23.20 0.10 -5.95
C ARG A 166 22.45 0.01 -7.28
N ALA A 167 23.18 -0.19 -8.38
CA ALA A 167 22.59 -0.36 -9.72
C ALA A 167 21.80 -1.68 -9.87
N LEU A 168 22.04 -2.68 -9.02
CA LEU A 168 21.25 -3.91 -8.98
C LEU A 168 19.92 -3.73 -8.23
N ILE A 169 19.85 -2.78 -7.29
CA ILE A 169 18.64 -2.48 -6.50
C ILE A 169 17.73 -1.52 -7.27
N PHE A 170 18.27 -0.45 -7.86
CA PHE A 170 17.45 0.66 -8.35
C PHE A 170 17.37 0.77 -9.88
N GLY A 171 16.38 1.53 -10.35
CA GLY A 171 16.23 1.93 -11.75
C GLY A 171 15.60 0.88 -12.66
N ARG A 172 15.26 -0.31 -12.14
CA ARG A 172 14.58 -1.37 -12.89
C ARG A 172 13.60 -2.13 -12.00
N PRO A 173 12.49 -2.65 -12.55
CA PRO A 173 11.60 -3.53 -11.82
C PRO A 173 12.25 -4.90 -11.58
N HIS A 174 11.76 -5.58 -10.56
CA HIS A 174 12.10 -6.96 -10.22
C HIS A 174 10.84 -7.83 -10.25
N THR A 175 11.03 -9.10 -10.57
CA THR A 175 9.98 -10.11 -10.49
C THR A 175 10.40 -11.18 -9.50
N ASN A 176 9.53 -11.47 -8.53
CA ASN A 176 9.76 -12.58 -7.62
C ASN A 176 9.68 -13.90 -8.40
N ARG A 177 10.60 -14.82 -8.13
CA ARG A 177 10.60 -16.16 -8.76
C ARG A 177 9.25 -16.85 -8.62
N LEU A 178 8.87 -17.63 -9.64
CA LEU A 178 7.68 -18.49 -9.62
C LEU A 178 7.83 -19.66 -8.62
N ASP A 179 9.07 -20.02 -8.29
CA ASP A 179 9.44 -20.96 -7.23
C ASP A 179 10.04 -20.21 -6.03
N PRO A 180 9.24 -19.42 -5.29
CA PRO A 180 9.79 -18.61 -4.20
C PRO A 180 10.31 -19.51 -3.08
N GLY A 181 11.45 -19.11 -2.52
CA GLY A 181 11.92 -19.72 -1.28
C GLY A 181 10.99 -19.33 -0.13
N CYS A 182 10.86 -20.18 0.89
CA CYS A 182 10.01 -19.87 2.05
C CYS A 182 10.56 -18.72 2.93
N PHE A 183 11.81 -18.30 2.73
CA PHE A 183 12.48 -17.30 3.58
C PHE A 183 12.91 -16.02 2.86
N CYS A 184 12.87 -15.99 1.52
CA CYS A 184 13.29 -14.80 0.76
C CYS A 184 12.46 -14.64 -0.52
N LEU A 185 12.12 -13.39 -0.86
CA LEU A 185 11.80 -13.00 -2.23
C LEU A 185 13.09 -13.01 -3.04
N ARG A 186 13.04 -13.49 -4.27
CA ARG A 186 14.22 -13.66 -5.11
C ARG A 186 13.98 -13.04 -6.47
N SER A 187 14.82 -12.09 -6.84
CA SER A 187 14.70 -11.35 -8.10
C SER A 187 15.20 -12.18 -9.28
N VAL A 188 14.33 -12.47 -10.25
CA VAL A 188 14.68 -13.23 -11.47
C VAL A 188 15.75 -12.51 -12.29
N GLU A 189 15.60 -11.19 -12.43
CA GLU A 189 16.37 -10.36 -13.35
C GLU A 189 17.73 -9.93 -12.80
N SER A 190 17.91 -9.96 -11.47
CA SER A 190 19.12 -9.50 -10.80
C SER A 190 20.42 -10.08 -11.38
N ARG A 191 20.44 -11.37 -11.73
CA ARG A 191 21.60 -12.00 -12.40
C ARG A 191 21.85 -11.47 -13.82
N GLN A 192 20.80 -11.12 -14.55
CA GLN A 192 20.94 -10.48 -15.86
C GLN A 192 21.35 -9.02 -15.72
N TYR A 193 20.95 -8.34 -14.65
CA TYR A 193 21.39 -6.97 -14.37
C TYR A 193 22.89 -6.93 -14.04
N ALA A 194 23.42 -8.00 -13.44
CA ALA A 194 24.85 -8.18 -13.20
C ALA A 194 25.70 -8.42 -14.48
N THR A 195 25.13 -8.31 -15.70
CA THR A 195 25.88 -8.50 -16.96
C THR A 195 27.07 -7.55 -17.05
N GLY A 196 28.27 -8.13 -17.15
CA GLY A 196 29.53 -7.40 -17.26
C GLY A 196 30.73 -8.06 -16.57
N GLY A 197 30.58 -9.25 -15.98
CA GLY A 197 31.71 -9.97 -15.37
C GLY A 197 32.33 -9.25 -14.15
N ARG A 198 31.58 -8.33 -13.54
CA ARG A 198 32.03 -7.60 -12.34
C ARG A 198 31.68 -8.41 -11.11
N GLU A 199 32.72 -8.80 -10.38
CA GLU A 199 32.62 -9.62 -9.19
C GLU A 199 32.07 -8.81 -8.00
N ILE A 200 30.97 -9.26 -7.41
CA ILE A 200 30.45 -8.70 -6.14
C ILE A 200 31.33 -9.22 -5.01
N LYS A 201 32.15 -8.36 -4.42
CA LYS A 201 33.09 -8.75 -3.37
C LYS A 201 32.36 -9.02 -2.06
N PRO A 202 32.88 -9.93 -1.20
CA PRO A 202 32.34 -10.12 0.14
C PRO A 202 32.37 -8.82 0.96
N GLY A 203 31.21 -8.44 1.48
CA GLY A 203 31.02 -7.28 2.34
C GLY A 203 31.10 -7.62 3.84
N VAL A 204 30.60 -6.70 4.66
CA VAL A 204 30.53 -6.87 6.12
C VAL A 204 29.49 -7.95 6.47
N LEU A 205 29.88 -8.88 7.35
CA LEU A 205 28.98 -9.92 7.85
C LEU A 205 27.94 -9.29 8.79
N ARG A 206 26.67 -9.35 8.41
CA ARG A 206 25.55 -8.79 9.18
C ARG A 206 24.44 -9.82 9.38
N GLU A 207 23.63 -9.64 10.42
CA GLU A 207 22.39 -10.40 10.59
C GLU A 207 21.40 -10.08 9.46
N ARG A 208 20.58 -11.07 9.11
CA ARG A 208 19.62 -10.96 8.01
C ARG A 208 18.22 -11.05 8.58
N LYS A 209 17.72 -9.93 9.10
CA LYS A 209 16.34 -9.81 9.61
C LYS A 209 15.35 -9.67 8.47
N ARG A 210 14.06 -9.88 8.75
CA ARG A 210 12.99 -9.55 7.81
C ARG A 210 13.13 -8.11 7.29
N GLY A 211 12.95 -7.91 5.98
CA GLY A 211 13.10 -6.63 5.31
C GLY A 211 14.53 -6.29 4.89
N CYS A 212 15.54 -7.11 5.22
CA CYS A 212 16.88 -6.94 4.69
C CYS A 212 16.89 -7.19 3.18
N ILE A 213 17.56 -6.31 2.44
CA ILE A 213 17.91 -6.50 1.04
C ILE A 213 19.31 -7.06 0.99
N THR A 214 19.46 -8.18 0.28
CA THR A 214 20.73 -8.88 0.21
C THR A 214 21.12 -9.20 -1.23
N ILE A 215 22.43 -9.26 -1.48
CA ILE A 215 22.99 -9.66 -2.77
C ILE A 215 24.01 -10.78 -2.53
N ASP A 216 23.86 -11.88 -3.27
CA ASP A 216 24.80 -12.99 -3.22
C ASP A 216 26.17 -12.54 -3.78
N ASN A 217 27.24 -12.65 -2.99
CA ASN A 217 28.58 -12.24 -3.37
C ASN A 217 29.36 -13.37 -4.08
N SER A 218 30.62 -13.12 -4.42
CA SER A 218 31.43 -14.06 -5.21
C SER A 218 31.69 -15.40 -4.52
N LYS A 219 31.64 -15.48 -3.18
CA LYS A 219 31.74 -16.75 -2.44
C LYS A 219 30.52 -17.67 -2.66
N TYR A 220 29.39 -17.15 -3.15
CA TYR A 220 28.22 -17.96 -3.50
C TYR A 220 28.37 -18.66 -4.86
N GLY A 221 29.41 -18.33 -5.64
CA GLY A 221 29.70 -18.96 -6.92
C GLY A 221 28.64 -18.67 -7.97
N ARG A 222 27.98 -19.71 -8.52
CA ARG A 222 27.01 -19.58 -9.62
C ARG A 222 25.79 -18.70 -9.33
N TYR A 223 25.55 -18.41 -8.04
CA TYR A 223 24.43 -17.59 -7.59
C TYR A 223 24.81 -16.12 -7.38
N SER A 224 26.08 -15.76 -7.53
CA SER A 224 26.56 -14.38 -7.37
C SER A 224 25.73 -13.39 -8.20
N GLY A 225 25.38 -12.26 -7.57
CA GLY A 225 24.58 -11.19 -8.13
C GLY A 225 23.06 -11.40 -8.00
N GLU A 226 22.60 -12.47 -7.34
CA GLU A 226 21.17 -12.64 -7.06
C GLU A 226 20.73 -11.69 -5.93
N LEU A 227 19.79 -10.78 -6.24
CA LEU A 227 19.16 -9.89 -5.26
C LEU A 227 18.00 -10.60 -4.58
N GLN A 228 17.94 -10.49 -3.26
CA GLN A 228 16.91 -11.09 -2.42
C GLN A 228 16.37 -10.09 -1.40
N VAL A 229 15.11 -10.29 -1.00
CA VAL A 229 14.51 -9.61 0.16
C VAL A 229 14.15 -10.66 1.19
N VAL A 230 14.68 -10.51 2.40
CA VAL A 230 14.52 -11.48 3.49
C VAL A 230 13.11 -11.36 4.09
N LEU A 231 12.41 -12.48 4.21
CA LEU A 231 11.04 -12.57 4.74
C LEU A 231 10.97 -13.05 6.20
N ALA A 232 12.04 -13.65 6.72
CA ALA A 232 12.15 -14.13 8.09
C ALA A 232 13.59 -14.01 8.58
N ASP A 233 13.81 -13.96 9.89
CA ASP A 233 15.15 -13.81 10.45
C ASP A 233 16.03 -15.01 10.10
N LEU A 234 17.20 -14.72 9.53
CA LEU A 234 18.21 -15.67 9.09
C LEU A 234 19.55 -15.34 9.75
N PRO A 235 20.36 -16.37 10.07
CA PRO A 235 21.70 -16.15 10.61
C PRO A 235 22.59 -15.41 9.59
N PRO A 236 23.67 -14.75 10.03
CA PRO A 236 24.66 -14.20 9.11
C PRO A 236 25.25 -15.27 8.16
N ASP A 237 25.58 -14.88 6.93
CA ASP A 237 26.20 -15.76 5.94
C ASP A 237 27.27 -14.97 5.17
N GLU A 238 28.52 -15.43 5.20
CA GLU A 238 29.65 -14.74 4.55
C GLU A 238 29.55 -14.69 3.02
N ARG A 239 28.66 -15.48 2.43
CA ARG A 239 28.41 -15.51 0.98
C ARG A 239 27.37 -14.47 0.55
N VAL A 240 26.76 -13.76 1.49
CA VAL A 240 25.64 -12.86 1.26
C VAL A 240 25.94 -11.49 1.84
N ASN A 241 25.91 -10.46 0.99
CA ASN A 241 26.04 -9.07 1.44
C ASN A 241 24.66 -8.53 1.83
N VAL A 242 24.55 -7.85 2.97
CA VAL A 242 23.38 -7.03 3.29
C VAL A 242 23.65 -5.62 2.76
N VAL A 243 22.79 -5.15 1.85
CA VAL A 243 22.97 -3.89 1.11
C VAL A 243 21.95 -2.82 1.49
N GLY A 244 20.90 -3.18 2.22
CA GLY A 244 19.93 -2.20 2.69
C GLY A 244 18.82 -2.83 3.48
N TYR A 245 17.92 -1.98 3.97
CA TYR A 245 16.81 -2.37 4.81
C TYR A 245 15.54 -1.67 4.35
N ILE A 246 14.45 -2.41 4.32
CA ILE A 246 13.11 -1.87 4.14
C ILE A 246 12.63 -1.39 5.52
N PRO A 247 12.13 -0.15 5.64
CA PRO A 247 11.55 0.34 6.89
C PRO A 247 10.47 -0.60 7.44
N GLU A 248 10.42 -0.80 8.76
CA GLU A 248 9.46 -1.72 9.41
C GLU A 248 8.01 -1.40 9.04
N GLY A 249 7.69 -0.12 8.86
CA GLY A 249 6.38 0.36 8.43
C GLY A 249 5.92 -0.16 7.06
N GLU A 250 6.83 -0.70 6.23
CA GLU A 250 6.52 -1.27 4.91
C GLU A 250 6.56 -2.80 4.88
N HIS A 251 6.93 -3.47 5.97
CA HIS A 251 7.11 -4.94 5.99
C HIS A 251 5.84 -5.71 5.66
N PHE A 252 4.67 -5.14 5.91
CA PHE A 252 3.39 -5.75 5.58
C PHE A 252 3.14 -5.83 4.07
N LEU A 253 3.78 -4.96 3.26
CA LEU A 253 3.69 -5.00 1.80
C LEU A 253 4.38 -6.25 1.22
N LEU A 254 5.39 -6.78 1.92
CA LEU A 254 6.11 -7.98 1.49
C LEU A 254 5.20 -9.21 1.38
N ASP A 255 4.13 -9.26 2.19
CA ASP A 255 3.18 -10.38 2.19
C ASP A 255 2.31 -10.43 0.93
N TYR A 256 2.29 -9.33 0.16
CA TYR A 256 1.59 -9.25 -1.12
C TYR A 256 2.48 -9.56 -2.34
N ILE A 257 3.80 -9.76 -2.13
CA ILE A 257 4.74 -10.10 -3.21
C ILE A 257 4.83 -11.63 -3.35
N GLY A 258 3.82 -12.21 -3.99
CA GLY A 258 3.75 -13.64 -4.31
C GLY A 258 4.68 -14.10 -5.45
N PRO A 259 4.61 -15.39 -5.82
CA PRO A 259 5.31 -15.92 -6.99
C PRO A 259 4.94 -15.16 -8.27
N GLY A 260 5.94 -14.68 -9.02
CA GLY A 260 5.72 -13.95 -10.28
C GLY A 260 5.26 -12.50 -10.11
N THR A 261 5.06 -12.02 -8.88
CA THR A 261 4.68 -10.61 -8.64
C THR A 261 5.84 -9.69 -8.97
N ARG A 262 5.53 -8.60 -9.68
CA ARG A 262 6.47 -7.52 -9.99
C ARG A 262 6.50 -6.48 -8.87
N PHE A 263 7.68 -5.98 -8.55
CA PHE A 263 7.89 -4.94 -7.56
C PHE A 263 9.09 -4.07 -7.94
N CYS A 264 9.18 -2.88 -7.37
CA CYS A 264 10.26 -1.93 -7.56
C CYS A 264 10.86 -1.51 -6.22
N PHE A 265 12.04 -0.91 -6.28
CA PHE A 265 12.64 -0.22 -5.16
C PHE A 265 12.77 1.26 -5.45
N ARG A 266 12.58 2.08 -4.42
CA ARG A 266 12.99 3.49 -4.40
C ARG A 266 13.97 3.71 -3.26
N GLU A 267 14.80 4.73 -3.40
CA GLU A 267 15.66 5.14 -2.31
C GLU A 267 14.80 5.74 -1.19
N GLY A 268 15.06 5.33 0.05
CA GLY A 268 14.51 5.98 1.23
C GLY A 268 15.25 7.25 1.57
N ASP A 269 14.63 8.11 2.38
CA ASP A 269 15.21 9.40 2.80
C ASP A 269 16.34 9.25 3.83
N ASP A 270 16.48 8.07 4.44
CA ASP A 270 17.48 7.78 5.47
C ASP A 270 18.68 7.00 4.91
N ILE A 271 19.87 7.61 4.99
CA ILE A 271 21.14 6.88 4.86
C ILE A 271 21.44 6.28 6.23
N ILE A 272 21.48 4.95 6.33
CA ILE A 272 21.88 4.28 7.57
C ILE A 272 23.41 4.27 7.62
N GLU A 273 23.98 4.99 8.59
CA GLU A 273 25.42 5.00 8.89
C GLU A 273 25.95 3.62 9.28
#